data_AF-K9Z7Y8-F1
#
_entry.id   AF-K9Z7Y8-F1
#
_cell.length_a   1.000
_cell.length_b   1.000
_cell.length_c   1.000
_cell.angle_alpha   90.00
_cell.angle_beta   90.00
_cell.angle_gamma   90.00
#
_symmetry.space_group_name_H-M   'P 1'
#
loop_
_entity.id
_entity.type
_entity.pdbx_description
1 polymer ?
#
loop_
_entity_poly.entity_id
_entity_poly.type
_entity_poly.pdbx_seq_one_letter_code
_entity_poly.pdbx_strand_id
1 'polypeptide(L)'
;MINDKDIEYMRQAIALMREAGVVKKTGGAFGTVVVKDGEVIGASGNSVLRDNDPTAHAEVNAIRQACKKLGTVDLSGAVLYSSCECCPMCYATAYWARISKIYYAAGWSDFADLFDDANIQEDLVKEYKNRLLAPEQILQEEAQAVWQEFRELPDGARY
;
A
#
# COMPACT_ATOMS: atom_id res chain seq x y z
N MET A 1 22.27 -2.76 6.48
CA MET A 1 22.08 -3.92 7.37
C MET A 1 20.89 -3.64 8.27
N ILE A 2 20.15 -4.67 8.68
CA ILE A 2 19.06 -4.56 9.67
C ILE A 2 19.69 -4.21 11.03
N ASN A 3 19.06 -3.32 11.79
CA ASN A 3 19.50 -2.93 13.14
C ASN A 3 18.38 -3.12 14.18
N ASP A 4 18.67 -2.88 15.46
CA ASP A 4 17.71 -3.08 16.56
C ASP A 4 16.43 -2.24 16.42
N LYS A 5 16.54 -1.01 15.90
CA LYS A 5 15.36 -0.17 15.64
C LYS A 5 14.48 -0.75 14.56
N ASP A 6 15.06 -1.30 13.48
CA ASP A 6 14.29 -1.97 12.42
C ASP A 6 13.44 -3.11 13.00
N ILE A 7 13.97 -3.85 13.98
CA ILE A 7 13.25 -4.92 14.69
C ILE A 7 12.15 -4.34 15.58
N GLU A 8 12.40 -3.24 16.29
CA GLU A 8 11.39 -2.55 17.11
C GLU A 8 10.21 -2.03 16.28
N TYR A 9 10.48 -1.41 15.13
CA TYR A 9 9.43 -0.95 14.22
C TYR A 9 8.62 -2.12 13.65
N MET A 10 9.27 -3.24 13.34
CA MET A 10 8.56 -4.44 12.91
C MET A 10 7.69 -5.04 14.03
N ARG A 11 8.17 -5.06 15.28
CA ARG A 11 7.34 -5.47 16.43
C ARG A 11 6.13 -4.56 16.61
N GLN A 12 6.28 -3.26 16.38
CA GLN A 12 5.16 -2.32 16.41
C GLN A 12 4.15 -2.62 15.29
N ALA A 13 4.60 -2.93 14.07
CA ALA A 13 3.73 -3.36 12.98
C ALA A 13 2.92 -4.63 13.35
N ILE A 14 3.58 -5.62 13.96
CA ILE A 14 2.92 -6.85 14.44
C ILE A 14 1.94 -6.57 15.60
N ALA A 15 2.24 -5.61 16.47
CA ALA A 15 1.29 -5.20 17.51
C ALA A 15 0.01 -4.59 16.92
N LEU A 16 0.16 -3.76 15.87
CA LEU A 16 -0.96 -3.19 15.12
C LEU A 16 -1.76 -4.25 14.36
N MET A 17 -1.07 -5.24 13.78
CA MET A 17 -1.66 -6.41 13.13
C MET A 17 -2.62 -7.15 14.08
N ARG A 18 -2.15 -7.46 15.30
CA ARG A 18 -2.96 -8.10 16.34
C ARG A 18 -4.14 -7.21 16.75
N GLU A 19 -3.87 -5.92 16.98
CA GLU A 19 -4.91 -4.97 17.40
C GLU A 19 -6.04 -4.87 16.37
N ALA A 20 -5.72 -4.76 15.09
CA ALA A 20 -6.70 -4.65 14.01
C ALA A 20 -7.46 -5.94 13.75
N GLY A 21 -6.77 -7.06 13.55
CA GLY A 21 -7.39 -8.32 13.14
C GLY A 21 -8.03 -9.11 14.28
N VAL A 22 -7.42 -9.10 15.47
CA VAL A 22 -7.81 -9.98 16.58
C VAL A 22 -8.63 -9.25 17.63
N VAL A 23 -8.17 -8.06 18.06
CA VAL A 23 -8.80 -7.33 19.17
C VAL A 23 -9.99 -6.52 18.68
N LYS A 24 -9.76 -5.57 17.78
CA LYS A 24 -10.78 -4.62 17.31
C LYS A 24 -11.59 -5.15 16.13
N LYS A 25 -11.07 -6.13 15.40
CA LYS A 25 -11.71 -6.72 14.20
C LYS A 25 -12.10 -5.66 13.17
N THR A 26 -11.24 -4.67 12.97
CA THR A 26 -11.46 -3.59 12.00
C THR A 26 -11.22 -4.04 10.57
N GLY A 27 -10.58 -5.19 10.39
CA GLY A 27 -10.35 -5.86 9.10
C GLY A 27 -9.38 -7.03 9.28
N GLY A 28 -8.63 -7.38 8.23
CA GLY A 28 -7.65 -8.48 8.28
C GLY A 28 -6.51 -8.24 9.27
N ALA A 29 -5.80 -9.30 9.66
CA ALA A 29 -4.66 -9.20 10.56
C ALA A 29 -3.43 -8.64 9.83
N PHE A 30 -3.39 -7.32 9.64
CA PHE A 30 -2.27 -6.60 9.01
C PHE A 30 -1.98 -5.30 9.77
N GLY A 31 -0.70 -4.96 9.89
CA GLY A 31 -0.23 -3.73 10.52
C GLY A 31 1.02 -3.19 9.83
N THR A 32 1.17 -1.87 9.82
CA THR A 32 2.27 -1.20 9.13
C THR A 32 2.74 0.05 9.87
N VAL A 33 4.05 0.29 9.84
CA VAL A 33 4.71 1.49 10.35
C VAL A 33 5.55 2.11 9.22
N VAL A 34 5.47 3.42 9.05
CA VAL A 34 6.30 4.20 8.13
C VAL A 34 7.20 5.10 8.94
N VAL A 35 8.51 5.00 8.71
CA VAL A 35 9.56 5.70 9.45
C VAL A 35 10.38 6.56 8.50
N LYS A 36 10.67 7.81 8.88
CA LYS A 36 11.61 8.68 8.18
C LYS A 36 12.52 9.35 9.20
N ASP A 37 13.83 9.34 8.95
CA ASP A 37 14.83 9.93 9.84
C ASP A 37 14.75 9.44 11.30
N GLY A 38 14.35 8.18 11.50
CA GLY A 38 14.18 7.55 12.82
C GLY A 38 12.87 7.91 13.54
N GLU A 39 11.99 8.68 12.92
CA GLU A 39 10.67 9.05 13.46
C GLU A 39 9.55 8.26 12.76
N VAL A 40 8.62 7.73 13.56
CA VAL A 40 7.37 7.17 13.03
C VAL A 40 6.48 8.30 12.50
N ILE A 41 6.27 8.31 11.19
CA ILE A 41 5.44 9.30 10.51
C ILE A 41 4.05 8.76 10.12
N GLY A 42 3.86 7.44 10.14
CA GLY A 42 2.56 6.79 9.99
C GLY A 42 2.55 5.42 10.64
N ALA A 43 1.43 5.04 11.26
CA ALA A 43 1.28 3.73 11.89
C ALA A 43 -0.19 3.32 11.89
N SER A 44 -0.52 2.22 11.23
CA SER A 44 -1.91 1.77 11.12
C SER A 44 -2.03 0.26 11.04
N GLY A 45 -3.16 -0.25 11.54
CA GLY A 45 -3.67 -1.56 11.15
C GLY A 45 -4.64 -1.48 9.97
N ASN A 46 -5.07 -2.64 9.49
CA ASN A 46 -6.13 -2.77 8.48
C ASN A 46 -7.48 -2.28 9.04
N SER A 47 -8.25 -1.56 8.23
CA SER A 47 -9.56 -1.04 8.60
C SER A 47 -10.65 -1.25 7.55
N VAL A 48 -10.48 -2.23 6.65
CA VAL A 48 -11.41 -2.50 5.55
C VAL A 48 -12.86 -2.63 6.02
N LEU A 49 -13.11 -3.41 7.07
CA LEU A 49 -14.47 -3.65 7.58
C LEU A 49 -15.02 -2.46 8.36
N ARG A 50 -14.16 -1.75 9.10
CA ARG A 50 -14.57 -0.56 9.87
C ARG A 50 -14.99 0.58 8.94
N ASP A 51 -14.20 0.81 7.89
CA ASP A 51 -14.35 1.98 7.02
C ASP A 51 -15.22 1.69 5.79
N ASN A 52 -15.60 0.43 5.56
CA ASN A 52 -16.22 -0.05 4.33
C ASN A 52 -15.42 0.38 3.08
N ASP A 53 -14.09 0.31 3.17
CA ASP A 53 -13.14 0.71 2.13
C ASP A 53 -12.22 -0.48 1.82
N PRO A 54 -12.35 -1.15 0.66
CA PRO A 54 -11.48 -2.28 0.29
C PRO A 54 -10.01 -1.85 0.11
N THR A 55 -9.72 -0.56 0.00
CA THR A 55 -8.36 -0.03 -0.09
C THR A 55 -7.73 0.27 1.27
N ALA A 56 -8.48 0.18 2.36
CA ALA A 56 -8.03 0.53 3.72
C ALA A 56 -7.14 -0.55 4.37
N HIS A 57 -6.16 -1.03 3.60
CA HIS A 57 -5.08 -1.89 4.07
C HIS A 57 -4.14 -1.12 5.00
N ALA A 58 -3.39 -1.85 5.82
CA ALA A 58 -2.50 -1.25 6.82
C ALA A 58 -1.45 -0.34 6.17
N GLU A 59 -0.86 -0.77 5.05
CA GLU A 59 0.15 -0.01 4.31
C GLU A 59 -0.43 1.27 3.71
N VAL A 60 -1.58 1.15 3.05
CA VAL A 60 -2.28 2.29 2.44
C VAL A 60 -2.64 3.32 3.51
N ASN A 61 -3.18 2.86 4.65
CA ASN A 61 -3.52 3.74 5.76
C ASN A 61 -2.29 4.42 6.38
N ALA A 62 -1.21 3.69 6.60
CA ALA A 62 0.02 4.24 7.17
C ALA A 62 0.69 5.26 6.22
N ILE A 63 0.70 4.99 4.90
CA ILE A 63 1.15 5.95 3.87
C ILE A 63 0.26 7.19 3.86
N ARG A 64 -1.08 7.02 3.87
CA ARG A 64 -2.02 8.16 3.94
C ARG A 64 -1.78 9.02 5.17
N GLN A 65 -1.50 8.41 6.34
CA GLN A 65 -1.14 9.15 7.56
C GLN A 65 0.18 9.91 7.40
N ALA A 66 1.22 9.25 6.87
CA ALA A 66 2.54 9.86 6.65
C ALA A 66 2.46 11.05 5.69
N CYS A 67 1.77 10.91 4.57
CA CYS A 67 1.57 12.00 3.61
C CYS A 67 0.85 13.20 4.23
N LYS A 68 -0.21 12.94 5.01
CA LYS A 68 -0.94 14.01 5.72
C LYS A 68 -0.07 14.69 6.77
N LYS A 69 0.72 13.92 7.53
CA LYS A 69 1.61 14.45 8.57
C LYS A 69 2.69 15.36 7.98
N LEU A 70 3.26 14.99 6.83
CA LEU A 70 4.34 15.74 6.18
C LEU A 70 3.85 16.79 5.17
N GLY A 71 2.56 16.80 4.83
CA GLY A 71 2.00 17.70 3.82
C GLY A 71 2.52 17.44 2.41
N THR A 72 2.91 16.20 2.09
CA THR A 72 3.49 15.81 0.79
C THR A 72 3.05 14.41 0.40
N VAL A 73 3.01 14.13 -0.91
CA VAL A 73 2.83 12.77 -1.46
C VAL A 73 4.15 12.03 -1.66
N ASP A 74 5.28 12.75 -1.60
CA ASP A 74 6.62 12.19 -1.75
C ASP A 74 7.20 11.83 -0.37
N LEU A 75 7.30 10.53 -0.09
CA LEU A 75 7.88 9.95 1.11
C LEU A 75 9.30 9.41 0.85
N SER A 76 10.04 9.97 -0.11
CA SER A 76 11.45 9.64 -0.33
C SER A 76 12.26 9.74 0.97
N GLY A 77 13.14 8.77 1.18
CA GLY A 77 13.90 8.57 2.41
C GLY A 77 13.16 7.80 3.50
N ALA A 78 11.86 7.55 3.37
CA ALA A 78 11.10 6.76 4.33
C ALA A 78 11.23 5.24 4.08
N VAL A 79 11.12 4.48 5.17
CA VAL A 79 11.10 3.02 5.21
C VAL A 79 9.75 2.55 5.72
N LEU A 80 9.16 1.57 5.03
CA LEU A 80 7.89 0.94 5.39
C LEU A 80 8.16 -0.44 6.03
N TYR A 81 7.63 -0.65 7.22
CA TYR A 81 7.68 -1.92 7.96
C TYR A 81 6.28 -2.51 7.97
N SER A 82 6.03 -3.53 7.15
CA SER A 82 4.74 -4.21 7.09
C SER A 82 4.78 -5.54 7.84
N SER A 83 3.74 -5.89 8.59
CA SER A 83 3.65 -7.19 9.25
C SER A 83 3.61 -8.35 8.25
N CYS A 84 3.19 -8.08 7.00
CA CYS A 84 3.08 -9.06 5.93
C CYS A 84 3.66 -8.49 4.62
N GLU A 85 4.07 -9.35 3.70
CA GLU A 85 4.48 -8.97 2.36
C GLU A 85 3.37 -8.20 1.65
N CYS A 86 3.72 -7.03 1.09
CA CYS A 86 2.73 -6.13 0.51
C CYS A 86 2.02 -6.78 -0.69
N CYS A 87 0.69 -6.78 -0.68
CA CYS A 87 -0.10 -7.12 -1.87
C CYS A 87 0.19 -6.16 -3.04
N PRO A 88 -0.22 -6.48 -4.28
CA PRO A 88 0.05 -5.63 -5.44
C PRO A 88 -0.43 -4.18 -5.29
N MET A 89 -1.59 -3.95 -4.66
CA MET A 89 -2.10 -2.60 -4.37
C MET A 89 -1.20 -1.85 -3.38
N CYS A 90 -0.81 -2.50 -2.28
CA CYS A 90 0.04 -1.90 -1.25
C CYS A 90 1.44 -1.59 -1.80
N TYR A 91 2.01 -2.49 -2.61
CA TYR A 91 3.27 -2.27 -3.30
C TYR A 91 3.21 -1.07 -4.25
N ALA A 92 2.18 -1.00 -5.10
CA ALA A 92 1.98 0.14 -6.00
C ALA A 92 1.80 1.45 -5.21
N THR A 93 1.08 1.42 -4.09
CA THR A 93 0.91 2.61 -3.23
C THR A 93 2.26 3.09 -2.66
N ALA A 94 3.10 2.18 -2.17
CA ALA A 94 4.44 2.49 -1.70
C ALA A 94 5.34 3.04 -2.82
N TYR A 95 5.21 2.47 -4.02
CA TYR A 95 5.92 2.93 -5.22
C TYR A 95 5.54 4.37 -5.58
N TRP A 96 4.25 4.68 -5.67
CA TRP A 96 3.77 6.04 -5.98
C TRP A 96 4.15 7.06 -4.91
N ALA A 97 4.20 6.63 -3.64
CA ALA A 97 4.66 7.46 -2.53
C ALA A 97 6.19 7.58 -2.44
N ARG A 98 6.96 6.95 -3.35
CA ARG A 98 8.43 6.94 -3.36
C ARG A 98 9.08 6.42 -2.07
N ILE A 99 8.41 5.47 -1.40
CA ILE A 99 9.00 4.76 -0.26
C ILE A 99 10.32 4.13 -0.71
N SER A 100 11.40 4.39 0.02
CA SER A 100 12.74 3.98 -0.38
C SER A 100 13.07 2.53 -0.05
N LYS A 101 12.35 1.95 0.90
CA LYS A 101 12.57 0.56 1.33
C LYS A 101 11.33 -0.02 2.00
N ILE A 102 11.08 -1.31 1.75
CA ILE A 102 10.07 -2.10 2.44
C ILE A 102 10.78 -3.23 3.20
N TYR A 103 10.41 -3.40 4.47
CA TYR A 103 10.65 -4.62 5.23
C TYR A 103 9.30 -5.28 5.51
N TYR A 104 9.26 -6.61 5.46
CA TYR A 104 8.08 -7.39 5.82
C TYR A 104 8.45 -8.53 6.78
N ALA A 105 7.49 -9.02 7.57
CA ALA A 105 7.70 -10.15 8.47
C ALA A 105 7.14 -11.47 7.89
N ALA A 106 5.83 -11.58 7.68
CA ALA A 106 5.20 -12.77 7.10
C ALA A 106 5.14 -12.69 5.56
N GLY A 107 5.45 -13.76 4.85
CA GLY A 107 5.28 -13.86 3.40
C GLY A 107 3.86 -14.31 3.03
N TRP A 108 3.46 -14.17 1.76
CA TRP A 108 2.13 -14.61 1.31
C TRP A 108 1.84 -16.08 1.61
N SER A 109 2.86 -16.94 1.57
CA SER A 109 2.73 -18.37 1.91
C SER A 109 2.27 -18.63 3.34
N ASP A 110 2.49 -17.69 4.26
CA ASP A 110 2.17 -17.88 5.69
C ASP A 110 0.67 -17.73 5.99
N PHE A 111 -0.11 -17.16 5.05
CA PHE A 111 -1.54 -16.86 5.24
C PHE A 111 -2.37 -17.07 3.97
N ALA A 112 -1.86 -17.86 3.02
CA ALA A 112 -2.52 -18.13 1.74
C ALA A 112 -3.90 -18.82 1.88
N ASP A 113 -4.20 -19.42 3.04
CA ASP A 113 -5.51 -20.00 3.37
C ASP A 113 -6.55 -18.95 3.80
N LEU A 114 -6.10 -17.72 4.08
CA LEU A 114 -6.93 -16.63 4.61
C LEU A 114 -7.16 -15.50 3.60
N PHE A 115 -6.19 -15.22 2.72
CA PHE A 115 -6.24 -14.08 1.81
C PHE A 115 -5.64 -14.38 0.42
N ASP A 116 -6.14 -13.65 -0.59
CA ASP A 116 -5.90 -13.90 -2.02
C ASP A 116 -4.70 -13.10 -2.61
N ASP A 117 -3.78 -12.59 -1.79
CA ASP A 117 -2.72 -11.68 -2.23
C ASP A 117 -1.88 -12.25 -3.39
N ALA A 118 -1.50 -13.54 -3.29
CA ALA A 118 -0.78 -14.25 -4.34
C ALA A 118 -1.61 -14.40 -5.62
N ASN A 119 -2.91 -14.64 -5.50
CA ASN A 119 -3.82 -14.82 -6.64
C ASN A 119 -3.91 -13.53 -7.48
N ILE A 120 -3.89 -12.36 -6.83
CA ILE A 120 -3.88 -11.07 -7.53
C ILE A 120 -2.58 -10.90 -8.32
N GLN A 121 -1.43 -11.22 -7.71
CA GLN A 121 -0.14 -11.12 -8.38
C GLN A 121 -0.05 -12.06 -9.59
N GLU A 122 -0.52 -13.30 -9.44
CA GLU A 122 -0.59 -14.28 -10.53
C GLU A 122 -1.50 -13.82 -11.67
N ASP A 123 -2.62 -13.16 -11.36
CA ASP A 123 -3.52 -12.63 -12.39
C ASP A 123 -2.91 -11.45 -13.15
N LEU A 124 -2.21 -10.54 -12.45
CA LEU A 124 -1.62 -9.34 -13.06
C LEU A 124 -0.55 -9.65 -14.11
N VAL A 125 0.14 -10.79 -14.00
CA VAL A 125 1.17 -11.19 -14.98
C VAL A 125 0.60 -11.90 -16.22
N LYS A 126 -0.70 -12.24 -16.24
CA LYS A 126 -1.35 -12.82 -17.41
C LYS A 126 -1.55 -11.77 -18.51
N GLU A 127 -1.62 -12.24 -19.76
CA GLU A 127 -2.12 -11.45 -20.89
C GLU A 127 -3.51 -10.88 -20.56
N TYR A 128 -3.82 -9.65 -20.99
CA TYR A 128 -5.05 -8.95 -20.61
C TYR A 128 -6.33 -9.78 -20.81
N LYS A 129 -6.46 -10.46 -21.96
CA LYS A 129 -7.62 -11.32 -22.27
C LYS A 129 -7.77 -12.53 -21.35
N ASN A 130 -6.72 -12.91 -20.63
CA ASN A 130 -6.67 -14.08 -19.75
C ASN A 130 -6.73 -13.70 -18.26
N ARG A 131 -6.79 -12.41 -17.94
CA ARG A 131 -6.99 -11.94 -16.56
C ARG A 131 -8.41 -12.25 -16.12
N LEU A 132 -8.60 -12.50 -14.82
CA LEU A 132 -9.92 -12.65 -14.23
C LEU A 132 -10.76 -11.38 -14.46
N LEU A 133 -10.11 -10.22 -14.33
CA LEU A 133 -10.67 -8.91 -14.65
C LEU A 133 -10.08 -8.43 -15.98
N ALA A 134 -10.50 -9.06 -17.08
CA ALA A 134 -10.04 -8.70 -18.42
C ALA A 134 -10.56 -7.30 -18.81
N PRO A 135 -9.67 -6.30 -19.00
CA PRO A 135 -10.11 -4.96 -19.34
C PRO A 135 -10.48 -4.86 -20.83
N GLU A 136 -11.52 -4.09 -21.13
CA GLU A 136 -11.90 -3.71 -22.50
C GLU A 136 -11.70 -2.20 -22.69
N GLN A 137 -11.13 -1.80 -23.83
CA GLN A 137 -10.90 -0.40 -24.15
C GLN A 137 -12.07 0.18 -24.94
N ILE A 138 -12.68 1.25 -24.42
CA ILE A 138 -13.76 2.00 -25.06
C ILE A 138 -13.45 3.50 -25.02
N LEU A 139 -14.00 4.27 -25.97
CA LEU A 139 -13.88 5.75 -26.05
C LEU A 139 -12.44 6.29 -26.00
N GLN A 140 -11.49 5.60 -26.65
CA GLN A 140 -10.08 5.97 -26.63
C GLN A 140 -9.81 7.39 -27.15
N GLU A 141 -10.50 7.79 -28.22
CA GLU A 141 -10.31 9.10 -28.85
C GLU A 141 -10.70 10.25 -27.91
N GLU A 142 -11.82 10.12 -27.19
CA GLU A 142 -12.26 11.12 -26.20
C GLU A 142 -11.25 11.24 -25.05
N ALA A 143 -10.75 10.12 -24.52
CA ALA A 143 -9.73 10.15 -23.49
C ALA A 143 -8.42 10.79 -23.98
N GLN A 144 -8.04 10.56 -25.25
CA GLN A 144 -6.85 11.16 -25.85
C GLN A 144 -6.98 12.68 -26.01
N ALA A 145 -8.17 13.20 -26.30
CA ALA A 145 -8.42 14.64 -26.35
C ALA A 145 -8.16 15.30 -24.98
N VAL A 146 -8.66 14.73 -23.89
CA VAL A 146 -8.38 15.21 -22.52
C VAL A 146 -6.88 15.16 -22.21
N TRP A 147 -6.16 14.12 -22.66
CA TRP A 147 -4.71 14.07 -22.51
C TRP A 147 -3.97 15.14 -23.33
N GLN A 148 -4.50 15.60 -24.47
CA GLN A 148 -3.93 16.73 -25.19
C GLN A 148 -4.11 18.02 -24.40
N GLU A 149 -5.31 18.29 -23.87
CA GLU A 149 -5.57 19.42 -23.00
C GLU A 149 -4.63 19.43 -21.78
N PHE A 150 -4.47 18.28 -21.11
CA PHE A 150 -3.60 18.17 -19.94
C PHE A 150 -2.12 18.44 -20.26
N ARG A 151 -1.65 18.12 -21.47
CA ARG A 151 -0.27 18.40 -21.90
C ARG A 151 -0.01 19.89 -22.09
N GLU A 152 -1.02 20.63 -22.51
CA GLU A 152 -0.95 22.06 -22.79
C GLU A 152 -1.06 22.91 -21.52
N LEU A 153 -1.53 22.35 -20.40
CA LEU A 153 -1.59 23.05 -19.12
C LEU A 153 -0.19 23.44 -18.60
N PRO A 154 0.13 24.74 -18.47
CA PRO A 154 1.42 25.19 -17.94
C PRO A 154 1.63 24.77 -16.47
N ASP A 155 0.56 24.84 -15.68
CA ASP A 155 0.52 24.47 -14.26
C ASP A 155 -0.31 23.19 -14.03
N GLY A 156 -0.23 22.23 -14.94
CA GLY A 156 -0.91 20.94 -14.79
C GLY A 156 -0.46 20.24 -13.50
N ALA A 157 -1.39 19.63 -12.77
CA ALA A 157 -1.10 18.90 -11.53
C ALA A 157 -0.21 17.67 -11.80
N ARG A 158 1.12 17.87 -11.79
CA ARG A 158 2.15 16.85 -11.98
C ARG A 158 2.90 16.67 -10.67
N TYR A 159 3.02 15.44 -10.18
CA TYR A 159 3.69 15.09 -8.92
C TYR A 159 4.48 13.78 -9.06
#